data_AF-A0A171A814-F1
#
_entry.id   AF-A0A171A814-F1
#
_cell.length_a   1.000
_cell.length_b   1.000
_cell.length_c   1.000
_cell.angle_alpha   90.00
_cell.angle_beta   90.00
_cell.angle_gamma   90.00
#
_symmetry.space_group_name_H-M   'P 1'
#
loop_
_entity.id
_entity.type
_entity.pdbx_description
1 polymer ?
#
loop_
_entity_poly.entity_id
_entity_poly.type
_entity_poly.pdbx_seq_one_letter_code
_entity_poly.pdbx_strand_id
1 'polypeptide(L)'
;MVSCEAYLSQTVRRKEIDFLVEVVASDPKRLHELICLVEHENQQIGWHAAWCLEKLFEKYPEFFTSQMLDRITGIAIETKREGTRRLMLSILRTAELPVVLPVELINKAFEWILSEVSAIAVKALSIHYLLRVCKREPDLLPELQLCVSQLLDNTDSPGIRSVAKKVMKANILNCK
;
A
#
# COMPACT_ATOMS: atom_id res chain seq x y z
N MET A 1 -0.08 -29.61 -11.09
CA MET A 1 -0.26 -28.14 -11.15
C MET A 1 0.94 -27.49 -10.48
N VAL A 2 1.54 -26.47 -11.09
CA VAL A 2 2.70 -25.76 -10.53
C VAL A 2 2.23 -24.86 -9.37
N SER A 3 2.94 -24.87 -8.24
CA SER A 3 2.67 -23.99 -7.09
C SER A 3 3.05 -22.54 -7.41
N CYS A 4 2.42 -21.57 -6.76
CA CYS A 4 2.76 -20.16 -6.97
C CYS A 4 4.24 -19.90 -6.63
N GLU A 5 4.74 -20.52 -5.57
CA GLU A 5 6.13 -20.46 -5.14
C GLU A 5 7.14 -20.85 -6.24
N ALA A 6 6.92 -21.98 -6.93
CA ALA A 6 7.81 -22.47 -7.98
C ALA A 6 7.87 -21.56 -9.22
N TYR A 7 6.82 -20.77 -9.46
CA TYR A 7 6.79 -19.78 -10.53
C TYR A 7 7.54 -18.49 -10.11
N LEU A 8 7.35 -18.07 -8.86
CA LEU A 8 7.92 -16.84 -8.31
C LEU A 8 9.42 -16.93 -8.03
N SER A 9 10.00 -18.14 -7.94
CA SER A 9 11.44 -18.37 -7.75
C SER A 9 12.28 -18.08 -9.00
N GLN A 10 11.66 -17.92 -10.16
CA GLN A 10 12.34 -17.67 -11.43
C GLN A 10 12.56 -16.17 -11.68
N THR A 11 13.28 -15.82 -12.75
CA THR A 11 13.33 -14.42 -13.22
C THR A 11 11.97 -14.04 -13.80
N VAL A 12 11.24 -13.18 -13.10
CA VAL A 12 9.89 -12.77 -13.48
C VAL A 12 9.93 -11.37 -14.11
N ARG A 13 9.31 -11.20 -15.28
CA ARG A 13 9.07 -9.88 -15.89
C ARG A 13 7.58 -9.58 -15.84
N ARG A 14 7.19 -8.40 -16.33
CA ARG A 14 5.80 -7.93 -16.29
C ARG A 14 4.81 -8.95 -16.88
N LYS A 15 5.15 -9.54 -18.03
CA LYS A 15 4.29 -10.52 -18.70
C LYS A 15 4.10 -11.81 -17.88
N GLU A 16 5.11 -12.24 -17.14
CA GLU A 16 5.02 -13.38 -16.25
C GLU A 16 4.16 -13.06 -15.02
N ILE A 17 4.24 -11.83 -14.48
CA ILE A 17 3.30 -11.37 -13.45
C ILE A 17 1.87 -11.35 -13.97
N ASP A 18 1.63 -10.80 -15.16
CA ASP A 18 0.28 -10.74 -15.74
C ASP A 18 -0.31 -12.13 -15.96
N PHE A 19 0.51 -13.08 -16.43
CA PHE A 19 0.10 -14.47 -16.51
C PHE A 19 -0.28 -15.04 -15.14
N LEU A 20 0.55 -14.82 -14.12
CA LEU A 20 0.29 -15.30 -12.76
C LEU A 20 -0.97 -14.66 -12.16
N VAL A 21 -1.24 -13.39 -12.44
CA VAL A 21 -2.48 -12.70 -12.05
C VAL A 21 -3.70 -13.45 -12.57
N GLU A 22 -3.72 -13.85 -13.84
CA GLU A 22 -4.85 -14.64 -14.38
C GLU A 22 -4.94 -16.04 -13.76
N VAL A 23 -3.79 -16.69 -13.49
CA VAL A 23 -3.78 -18.00 -12.82
C VAL A 23 -4.36 -17.89 -11.42
N VAL A 24 -3.97 -16.88 -10.64
CA VAL A 24 -4.48 -16.67 -9.27
C VAL A 24 -5.95 -16.25 -9.30
N ALA A 25 -6.37 -15.42 -10.26
CA ALA A 25 -7.76 -15.00 -10.42
C ALA A 25 -8.74 -16.17 -10.64
N SER A 26 -8.25 -17.30 -11.17
CA SER A 26 -9.06 -18.50 -11.39
C SER A 26 -9.30 -19.35 -10.13
N ASP A 27 -8.62 -19.08 -9.00
CA ASP A 27 -8.72 -19.90 -7.79
C ASP A 27 -8.50 -19.08 -6.48
N PRO A 28 -9.56 -18.88 -5.66
CA PRO A 28 -9.47 -18.16 -4.39
C PRO A 28 -8.43 -18.71 -3.39
N LYS A 29 -8.09 -20.00 -3.46
CA LYS A 29 -7.07 -20.58 -2.57
C LYS A 29 -5.68 -20.04 -2.89
N ARG A 30 -5.39 -19.78 -4.17
CA ARG A 30 -4.11 -19.23 -4.63
C ARG A 30 -3.90 -17.79 -4.18
N LEU A 31 -4.97 -17.02 -4.00
CA LEU A 31 -4.87 -15.67 -3.44
C LEU A 31 -4.36 -15.71 -2.00
N HIS A 32 -4.89 -16.61 -1.17
CA HIS A 32 -4.41 -16.77 0.20
C HIS A 32 -2.94 -17.21 0.24
N GLU A 33 -2.55 -18.16 -0.60
CA GLU A 33 -1.16 -18.59 -0.76
C GLU A 33 -0.27 -17.41 -1.19
N LEU A 34 -0.70 -16.62 -2.18
CA LEU A 34 0.04 -15.46 -2.67
C LEU A 34 0.29 -14.42 -1.57
N ILE A 35 -0.71 -14.15 -0.72
CA ILE A 35 -0.55 -13.24 0.42
C ILE A 35 0.49 -13.79 1.40
N CYS A 36 0.48 -15.10 1.71
CA CYS A 36 1.52 -15.72 2.54
C CYS A 36 2.92 -15.57 1.93
N LEU A 37 3.04 -15.74 0.61
CA LEU A 37 4.32 -15.70 -0.08
C LEU A 37 4.96 -14.31 -0.06
N VAL A 38 4.22 -13.23 0.22
CA VAL A 38 4.82 -11.89 0.36
C VAL A 38 5.90 -11.87 1.45
N GLU A 39 5.73 -12.63 2.51
CA GLU A 39 6.64 -12.69 3.68
C GLU A 39 7.67 -13.82 3.57
N HIS A 40 7.77 -14.45 2.39
CA HIS A 40 8.69 -15.55 2.16
C HIS A 40 10.16 -15.17 2.45
N GLU A 41 10.91 -16.10 3.04
CA GLU A 41 12.33 -15.91 3.44
C GLU A 41 13.23 -15.54 2.25
N ASN A 42 12.99 -16.19 1.11
CA ASN A 42 13.58 -15.79 -0.16
C ASN A 42 13.00 -14.45 -0.63
N GLN A 43 13.84 -13.41 -0.60
CA GLN A 43 13.45 -12.04 -0.93
C GLN A 43 12.90 -11.88 -2.35
N GLN A 44 13.41 -12.65 -3.32
CA GLN A 44 12.93 -12.60 -4.70
C GLN A 44 11.50 -13.12 -4.81
N ILE A 45 11.20 -14.24 -4.16
CA ILE A 45 9.84 -14.80 -4.10
C ILE A 45 8.89 -13.80 -3.45
N GLY A 46 9.25 -13.26 -2.27
CA GLY A 46 8.42 -12.29 -1.57
C GLY A 46 8.20 -10.99 -2.34
N TRP A 47 9.22 -10.52 -3.06
CA TRP A 47 9.09 -9.35 -3.93
C TRP A 47 8.14 -9.61 -5.11
N HIS A 48 8.29 -10.74 -5.81
CA HIS A 48 7.41 -11.08 -6.93
C HIS A 48 5.98 -11.37 -6.46
N ALA A 49 5.80 -11.99 -5.28
CA ALA A 49 4.50 -12.18 -4.66
C ALA A 49 3.81 -10.84 -4.39
N ALA A 50 4.52 -9.89 -3.76
CA ALA A 50 3.99 -8.55 -3.49
C ALA A 50 3.58 -7.82 -4.78
N TRP A 51 4.38 -7.97 -5.85
CA TRP A 51 4.09 -7.34 -7.13
C TRP A 51 2.87 -7.97 -7.81
N CYS A 52 2.77 -9.30 -7.82
CA CYS A 52 1.60 -9.99 -8.33
C CYS A 52 0.34 -9.63 -7.53
N LEU A 53 0.44 -9.55 -6.21
CA LEU A 53 -0.68 -9.20 -5.33
C LEU A 53 -1.21 -7.78 -5.62
N GLU A 54 -0.31 -6.81 -5.80
CA GLU A 54 -0.69 -5.43 -6.15
C GLU A 54 -1.39 -5.36 -7.51
N LYS A 55 -0.92 -6.14 -8.49
CA LYS A 55 -1.53 -6.18 -9.83
C LYS A 55 -2.85 -6.94 -9.87
N LEU A 56 -2.99 -7.98 -9.06
CA LEU A 56 -4.25 -8.66 -8.86
C LEU A 56 -5.28 -7.72 -8.23
N PHE A 57 -4.89 -6.95 -7.21
CA PHE A 57 -5.77 -5.96 -6.59
C PHE A 57 -6.19 -4.85 -7.57
N GLU A 58 -5.26 -4.36 -8.40
CA GLU A 58 -5.57 -3.36 -9.43
C GLU A 58 -6.63 -3.86 -10.42
N LYS A 59 -6.63 -5.16 -10.75
CA LYS A 59 -7.51 -5.76 -11.75
C LYS A 59 -8.83 -6.31 -11.18
N TYR A 60 -8.78 -6.93 -10.01
CA TYR A 60 -9.89 -7.63 -9.36
C TYR A 60 -9.98 -7.27 -7.86
N PRO A 61 -10.23 -5.99 -7.52
CA PRO A 61 -10.30 -5.55 -6.12
C PRO A 61 -11.39 -6.29 -5.32
N GLU A 62 -12.46 -6.73 -5.98
CA GLU A 62 -13.59 -7.47 -5.38
C GLU A 62 -13.21 -8.86 -4.84
N PHE A 63 -12.04 -9.39 -5.20
CA PHE A 63 -11.56 -10.67 -4.67
C PHE A 63 -10.98 -10.55 -3.24
N PHE A 64 -10.71 -9.33 -2.78
CA PHE A 64 -10.05 -9.07 -1.52
C PHE A 64 -11.08 -8.86 -0.40
N THR A 65 -11.11 -9.80 0.53
CA THR A 65 -11.94 -9.69 1.74
C THR A 65 -11.33 -8.71 2.74
N SER A 66 -12.12 -8.24 3.70
CA SER A 66 -11.63 -7.42 4.82
C SER A 66 -10.47 -8.10 5.56
N GLN A 67 -10.57 -9.40 5.84
CA GLN A 67 -9.52 -10.16 6.51
C GLN A 67 -8.20 -10.17 5.72
N MET A 68 -8.27 -10.23 4.38
CA MET A 68 -7.08 -10.15 3.54
C MET A 68 -6.46 -8.75 3.60
N LEU A 69 -7.29 -7.69 3.59
CA LEU A 69 -6.83 -6.31 3.71
C LEU A 69 -6.21 -6.02 5.10
N ASP A 70 -6.73 -6.64 6.15
CA ASP A 70 -6.12 -6.57 7.50
C ASP A 70 -4.73 -7.21 7.49
N ARG A 71 -4.58 -8.36 6.81
CA ARG A 71 -3.27 -9.00 6.66
C ARG A 71 -2.30 -8.15 5.82
N ILE A 72 -2.77 -7.54 4.74
CA ILE A 72 -1.98 -6.62 3.91
C ILE A 72 -1.54 -5.39 4.73
N THR A 73 -2.41 -4.90 5.62
CA THR A 73 -2.08 -3.85 6.59
C THR A 73 -0.94 -4.27 7.52
N GLY A 74 -1.03 -5.46 8.12
CA GLY A 74 0.04 -6.01 8.96
C GLY A 74 1.38 -6.10 8.21
N ILE A 75 1.37 -6.66 7.00
CA ILE A 75 2.57 -6.76 6.14
C ILE A 75 3.17 -5.37 5.86
N ALA A 76 2.34 -4.36 5.58
CA ALA A 76 2.81 -3.00 5.33
C ALA A 76 3.52 -2.39 6.54
N ILE A 77 3.00 -2.63 7.74
CA ILE A 77 3.55 -2.14 9.01
C ILE A 77 4.88 -2.84 9.34
N GLU A 78 4.91 -4.18 9.24
CA GLU A 78 6.01 -5.00 9.78
C GLU A 78 7.20 -5.17 8.83
N THR A 79 6.96 -5.14 7.51
CA THR A 79 8.02 -5.41 6.54
C THR A 79 9.16 -4.39 6.66
N LYS A 80 10.40 -4.84 6.58
CA LYS A 80 11.60 -3.97 6.50
C LYS A 80 11.95 -3.57 5.06
N ARG A 81 11.27 -4.16 4.07
CA ARG A 81 11.55 -3.97 2.65
C ARG A 81 10.70 -2.82 2.10
N GLU A 82 11.34 -1.67 1.83
CA GLU A 82 10.67 -0.48 1.28
C GLU A 82 9.83 -0.79 0.02
N GLY A 83 10.36 -1.67 -0.85
CA GLY A 83 9.65 -2.10 -2.05
C GLY A 83 8.31 -2.77 -1.72
N THR A 84 8.33 -3.77 -0.85
CA THR A 84 7.11 -4.49 -0.43
C THR A 84 6.14 -3.54 0.25
N ARG A 85 6.62 -2.68 1.16
CA ARG A 85 5.78 -1.69 1.83
C ARG A 85 5.08 -0.78 0.84
N ARG A 86 5.81 -0.26 -0.15
CA ARG A 86 5.26 0.57 -1.23
C ARG A 86 4.14 -0.16 -1.98
N LEU A 87 4.29 -1.44 -2.27
CA LEU A 87 3.25 -2.21 -2.98
C LEU A 87 2.01 -2.42 -2.10
N MET A 88 2.18 -2.75 -0.82
CA MET A 88 1.05 -2.87 0.10
C MET A 88 0.32 -1.53 0.29
N LEU A 89 1.05 -0.42 0.41
CA LEU A 89 0.46 0.91 0.47
C LEU A 89 -0.21 1.33 -0.85
N SER A 90 0.24 0.83 -2.01
CA SER A 90 -0.44 1.02 -3.29
C SER A 90 -1.86 0.44 -3.26
N ILE A 91 -1.99 -0.77 -2.70
CA ILE A 91 -3.27 -1.46 -2.46
C ILE A 91 -4.13 -0.67 -1.46
N LEU A 92 -3.60 -0.41 -0.26
CA LEU A 92 -4.35 0.21 0.84
C LEU A 92 -4.80 1.64 0.53
N ARG A 93 -4.07 2.35 -0.34
CA ARG A 93 -4.45 3.68 -0.81
C ARG A 93 -5.80 3.67 -1.53
N THR A 94 -6.20 2.58 -2.21
CA THR A 94 -7.45 2.51 -2.98
C THR A 94 -8.45 1.50 -2.43
N ALA A 95 -8.02 0.56 -1.58
CA ALA A 95 -8.88 -0.39 -0.89
C ALA A 95 -9.96 0.29 -0.04
N GLU A 96 -11.10 -0.37 0.14
CA GLU A 96 -12.12 0.12 1.05
C GLU A 96 -11.57 0.26 2.46
N LEU A 97 -11.91 1.37 3.14
CA LEU A 97 -11.46 1.58 4.52
C LEU A 97 -12.29 0.66 5.44
N PRO A 98 -11.66 -0.10 6.33
CA PRO A 98 -12.38 -0.96 7.27
C PRO A 98 -13.27 -0.14 8.19
N VAL A 99 -14.37 -0.72 8.70
CA VAL A 99 -15.33 -0.03 9.58
C VAL A 99 -14.62 0.62 10.77
N VAL A 100 -13.68 -0.10 11.39
CA VAL A 100 -12.78 0.45 12.41
C VAL A 100 -11.44 0.76 11.74
N LEU A 101 -11.01 2.01 11.82
CA LEU A 101 -9.77 2.45 11.18
C LEU A 101 -8.54 1.86 11.89
N PRO A 102 -7.52 1.39 11.14
CA PRO A 102 -6.33 0.79 11.72
C PRO A 102 -5.41 1.88 12.27
N VAL A 103 -5.56 2.19 13.57
CA VAL A 103 -4.81 3.25 14.28
C VAL A 103 -3.30 3.07 14.12
N GLU A 104 -2.80 1.84 14.18
CA GLU A 104 -1.37 1.56 14.01
C GLU A 104 -0.85 1.95 12.62
N LEU A 105 -1.60 1.64 11.55
CA LEU A 105 -1.23 2.04 10.19
C LEU A 105 -1.27 3.56 10.01
N ILE A 106 -2.24 4.23 10.64
CA ILE A 106 -2.34 5.70 10.64
C ILE A 106 -1.09 6.30 11.27
N ASN A 107 -0.71 5.85 12.47
CA ASN A 107 0.49 6.32 13.16
C ASN A 107 1.75 6.06 12.34
N LYS A 108 1.89 4.85 11.78
CA LYS A 108 3.01 4.50 10.89
C LYS A 108 3.06 5.37 9.64
N ALA A 109 1.91 5.69 9.05
CA ALA A 109 1.85 6.56 7.89
C ALA A 109 2.38 7.97 8.19
N PHE A 110 2.04 8.54 9.36
CA PHE A 110 2.61 9.81 9.83
C PHE A 110 4.12 9.70 10.09
N GLU A 111 4.56 8.65 10.77
CA GLU A 111 5.99 8.38 10.99
C GLU A 111 6.77 8.32 9.66
N TRP A 112 6.25 7.60 8.66
CA TRP A 112 6.90 7.47 7.35
C TRP A 112 6.97 8.80 6.59
N ILE A 113 5.97 9.67 6.70
CA ILE A 113 5.99 11.00 6.06
C ILE A 113 7.16 11.84 6.59
N LEU A 114 7.32 11.85 7.92
CA LEU A 114 8.33 12.67 8.61
C LEU A 114 9.73 12.03 8.60
N SER A 115 9.82 10.71 8.43
CA SER A 115 11.07 9.96 8.41
C SER A 115 12.01 10.39 7.28
N GLU A 116 13.25 10.75 7.58
CA GLU A 116 14.26 11.12 6.57
C GLU A 116 14.68 9.93 5.68
N VAL A 117 14.55 8.70 6.18
CA VAL A 117 15.01 7.48 5.50
C VAL A 117 13.93 6.80 4.67
N SER A 118 12.65 7.13 4.90
CA SER A 118 11.54 6.51 4.17
C SER A 118 11.56 6.93 2.71
N ALA A 119 11.36 5.97 1.80
CA ALA A 119 11.39 6.26 0.37
C ALA A 119 10.29 7.28 -0.02
N ILE A 120 10.58 8.17 -0.98
CA ILE A 120 9.64 9.20 -1.46
C ILE A 120 8.29 8.61 -1.88
N ALA A 121 8.29 7.43 -2.50
CA ALA A 121 7.05 6.75 -2.89
C ALA A 121 6.23 6.28 -1.68
N VAL A 122 6.89 5.78 -0.62
CA VAL A 122 6.21 5.41 0.64
C VAL A 122 5.56 6.65 1.25
N LYS A 123 6.30 7.77 1.36
CA LYS A 123 5.74 9.05 1.84
C LYS A 123 4.51 9.48 1.04
N ALA A 124 4.62 9.50 -0.29
CA ALA A 124 3.51 9.92 -1.16
C ALA A 124 2.27 9.02 -0.99
N LEU A 125 2.46 7.70 -0.90
CA LEU A 125 1.37 6.75 -0.70
C LEU A 125 0.74 6.88 0.69
N SER A 126 1.55 7.09 1.74
CA SER A 126 1.08 7.38 3.09
C SER A 126 0.19 8.62 3.13
N ILE A 127 0.60 9.71 2.46
CA ILE A 127 -0.22 10.94 2.37
C ILE A 127 -1.54 10.66 1.66
N HIS A 128 -1.52 9.88 0.57
CA HIS A 128 -2.76 9.52 -0.13
C HIS A 128 -3.70 8.68 0.74
N TYR A 129 -3.17 7.73 1.50
CA TYR A 129 -3.93 6.92 2.44
C TYR A 129 -4.54 7.80 3.54
N LEU A 130 -3.73 8.63 4.22
CA LEU A 130 -4.19 9.52 5.28
C LEU A 130 -5.22 10.54 4.80
N LEU A 131 -5.09 11.04 3.56
CA LEU A 131 -6.10 11.95 2.99
C LEU A 131 -7.47 11.27 2.86
N ARG A 132 -7.53 9.96 2.62
CA ARG A 132 -8.80 9.20 2.65
C ARG A 132 -9.29 8.99 4.08
N VAL A 133 -8.39 8.69 5.01
CA VAL A 133 -8.72 8.59 6.45
C VAL A 133 -9.32 9.91 6.96
N CYS A 134 -8.78 11.05 6.56
CA CYS A 134 -9.29 12.38 6.93
C CYS A 134 -10.72 12.66 6.44
N LYS A 135 -11.23 11.92 5.45
CA LYS A 135 -12.65 12.01 5.05
C LYS A 135 -13.60 11.27 6.01
N ARG A 136 -13.06 10.38 6.83
CA ARG A 136 -13.82 9.68 7.89
C ARG A 136 -13.56 10.30 9.26
N GLU A 137 -12.34 10.77 9.48
CA GLU A 137 -11.89 11.43 10.71
C GLU A 137 -11.31 12.81 10.37
N PRO A 138 -12.15 13.84 10.15
CA PRO A 138 -11.70 15.17 9.71
C PRO A 138 -10.73 15.87 10.67
N ASP A 139 -10.73 15.50 11.94
CA ASP A 139 -9.88 16.07 12.98
C ASP A 139 -8.38 15.77 12.75
N LEU A 140 -8.06 14.75 11.93
CA LEU A 140 -6.68 14.42 11.53
C LEU A 140 -6.14 15.31 10.39
N LEU A 141 -7.01 16.06 9.70
CA LEU A 141 -6.59 16.86 8.55
C LEU A 141 -5.57 17.96 8.90
N PRO A 142 -5.72 18.74 9.99
CA PRO A 142 -4.72 19.73 10.38
C PRO A 142 -3.34 19.12 10.65
N GLU A 143 -3.28 17.94 11.27
CA GLU A 143 -2.03 17.21 11.51
C GLU A 143 -1.39 16.78 10.19
N LEU A 144 -2.18 16.23 9.26
CA LEU A 144 -1.70 15.87 7.92
C LEU A 144 -1.15 17.09 7.15
N GLN A 145 -1.83 18.25 7.24
CA GLN A 145 -1.37 19.49 6.62
C GLN A 145 -0.04 19.96 7.20
N LEU A 146 0.14 19.88 8.52
CA LEU A 146 1.39 20.22 9.18
C LEU A 146 2.55 19.31 8.72
N CYS A 147 2.36 17.99 8.76
CA CYS A 147 3.40 17.03 8.35
C CYS A 147 3.79 17.19 6.87
N VAL A 148 2.81 17.44 6.00
CA VAL A 148 3.07 17.66 4.57
C VAL A 148 3.81 18.98 4.32
N SER A 149 3.52 20.03 5.09
CA SER A 149 4.24 21.30 4.99
C SER A 149 5.71 21.12 5.38
N GLN A 150 5.97 20.48 6.51
CA GLN A 150 7.33 20.14 6.96
C GLN A 150 8.08 19.25 5.95
N LEU A 151 7.37 18.31 5.30
CA LEU A 151 7.98 17.49 4.25
C LEU A 151 8.39 18.32 3.03
N LEU A 152 7.56 19.28 2.60
CA LEU A 152 7.86 20.15 1.46
C LEU A 152 9.06 21.06 1.69
N ASP A 153 9.28 21.50 2.93
CA ASP A 153 10.44 22.32 3.29
C ASP A 153 11.77 21.55 3.10
N ASN A 154 11.72 20.23 3.26
CA ASN A 154 12.91 19.36 3.26
C ASN A 154 13.03 18.48 2.02
N THR A 155 12.05 18.50 1.10
CA THR A 155 12.01 17.55 -0.03
C THR A 155 11.39 18.18 -1.25
N ASP A 156 12.19 18.29 -2.33
CA ASP A 156 11.68 18.70 -3.64
C ASP A 156 11.46 17.50 -4.57
N SER A 157 10.23 16.98 -4.57
CA SER A 157 9.83 15.87 -5.45
C SER A 157 8.51 16.17 -6.16
N PRO A 158 8.39 15.95 -7.49
CA PRO A 158 7.14 16.10 -8.20
C PRO A 158 5.98 15.28 -7.61
N GLY A 159 6.28 14.07 -7.11
CA GLY A 159 5.29 13.20 -6.48
C GLY A 159 4.73 13.79 -5.20
N ILE A 160 5.62 14.30 -4.33
CA ILE A 160 5.23 14.96 -3.07
C ILE A 160 4.47 16.26 -3.34
N ARG A 161 4.95 17.11 -4.27
CA ARG A 161 4.25 18.35 -4.64
C ARG A 161 2.83 18.09 -5.16
N SER A 162 2.64 17.03 -5.95
CA SER A 162 1.33 16.67 -6.49
C SER A 162 0.34 16.28 -5.40
N VAL A 163 0.75 15.41 -4.46
CA VAL A 163 -0.15 15.00 -3.36
C VAL A 163 -0.34 16.11 -2.34
N ALA A 164 0.69 16.90 -2.05
CA ALA A 164 0.60 18.04 -1.12
C ALA A 164 -0.43 19.08 -1.59
N LYS A 165 -0.47 19.39 -2.89
CA LYS A 165 -1.52 20.25 -3.46
C LYS A 165 -2.93 19.74 -3.20
N LYS A 166 -3.14 18.41 -3.13
CA LYS A 166 -4.44 17.83 -2.79
C LYS A 166 -4.77 18.02 -1.31
N VAL A 167 -3.79 17.82 -0.43
CA VAL A 167 -3.93 18.00 1.02
C VAL A 167 -4.23 19.47 1.37
N MET A 168 -3.51 20.42 0.78
CA MET A 168 -3.71 21.85 1.06
C MET A 168 -5.03 22.41 0.52
N LYS A 169 -5.64 21.73 -0.46
CA LYS A 169 -6.99 22.07 -0.96
C LYS A 169 -8.10 21.42 -0.15
N ALA A 170 -7.79 20.37 0.62
CA ALA A 170 -8.78 19.75 1.49
C ALA A 170 -9.10 20.70 2.65
N ASN A 171 -10.37 20.74 3.02
CA ASN A 171 -10.84 21.46 4.20
C ASN A 171 -11.83 20.54 4.93
N ILE A 172 -12.09 20.86 6.20
CA ILE A 172 -12.95 20.04 7.07
C ILE A 172 -14.37 19.89 6.50
N LEU A 173 -14.86 20.89 5.76
CA LEU A 173 -16.21 20.89 5.16
C LEU A 173 -16.33 19.92 3.97
N ASN A 174 -15.26 19.74 3.19
CA ASN A 174 -15.18 18.82 2.06
C ASN A 174 -14.86 17.36 2.48
N CYS A 175 -14.63 17.14 3.77
CA CYS A 175 -14.34 15.85 4.39
C CYS A 175 -15.54 15.29 5.17
N LYS A 176 -16.69 15.96 5.16
CA LYS A 176 -17.95 15.48 5.75
C LYS A 176 -18.89 14.88 4.72
#